data_AF-A0A0G0KE45-F1
#
_entry.id   AF-A0A0G0KE45-F1
#
_cell.length_a   1.000
_cell.length_b   1.000
_cell.length_c   1.000
_cell.angle_alpha   90.00
_cell.angle_beta   90.00
_cell.angle_gamma   90.00
#
_symmetry.space_group_name_H-M   'P 1'
#
loop_
_entity.id
_entity.type
_entity.pdbx_description
1 polymer ?
#
loop_
_entity_poly.entity_id
_entity_poly.type
_entity_poly.pdbx_seq_one_letter_code
_entity_poly.pdbx_strand_id
1 'polypeptide(L)'
;MKRILASLLIISAIGVGAIGATRAFFSDTETSKNNILQAGSIDLKIDNTSYYNGVASPLTTWTLADLNDGHGPSPNGAYLFFNFPDLKPGDRGEDTISLHVNDNKSWACMNVKLTKNDDNTCTEPELLDDPTCTDPNAPGNANLFDGELAQSVNFIWWGDDGDNVFETDEQDFLFQEGSASAIFNGETWTIADSNGSLWDESPTPLDPEKTYYIGKAWCFGNLTKAPLAPSDTNTPLNSNGGFLCDGSLVNNAAQTDVMLADVSFYAIQSRNNSNFLCGDPNPTPTPTPGLCEKKPDVMLVLDRSGSISAPELVTLKNAGNAFINALNLSATTAHSGQSSFATLGSLDLQLTDDPTAAHNAVNALVTGGFTNLFQGLSLADTELQSVRDRADGTSPDFVVVITDGEPNRPAPPANAQALAAAEADDLRAHGVVVYVVGVGVTPANETYLKTQIADDAAHYFPAANFADLEDILEGIANCPR
;
A
#
# COMPACT_ATOMS: atom_id res chain seq x y z
N MET A 1 38.77 -54.33 -42.14
CA MET A 1 38.70 -53.27 -41.10
C MET A 1 38.27 -51.90 -41.64
N LYS A 2 38.83 -51.39 -42.75
CA LYS A 2 38.45 -50.06 -43.29
C LYS A 2 36.96 -49.89 -43.66
N ARG A 3 36.28 -50.95 -44.12
CA ARG A 3 34.85 -50.90 -44.49
C ARG A 3 33.89 -50.89 -43.30
N ILE A 4 34.29 -51.43 -42.15
CA ILE A 4 33.45 -51.50 -40.94
C ILE A 4 33.46 -50.15 -40.21
N LEU A 5 34.62 -49.50 -40.16
CA LEU A 5 34.76 -48.16 -39.57
C LEU A 5 33.97 -47.10 -40.36
N ALA A 6 33.92 -47.20 -41.69
CA ALA A 6 33.12 -46.29 -42.51
C ALA A 6 31.61 -46.44 -42.27
N SER A 7 31.11 -47.67 -42.07
CA SER A 7 29.70 -47.92 -41.76
C SER A 7 29.30 -47.43 -40.37
N LEU A 8 30.17 -47.55 -39.36
CA LEU A 8 29.92 -47.03 -38.01
C LEU A 8 29.87 -45.49 -37.98
N LEU A 9 30.73 -44.82 -38.75
CA LEU A 9 30.74 -43.36 -38.87
C LEU A 9 29.49 -42.81 -39.57
N ILE A 10 28.98 -43.53 -40.58
CA ILE A 10 27.74 -43.15 -41.27
C ILE A 10 26.52 -43.38 -40.37
N ILE A 11 26.48 -44.46 -39.59
CA ILE A 11 25.40 -44.73 -38.65
C ILE A 11 25.41 -43.71 -37.50
N SER A 12 26.58 -43.27 -37.00
CA SER A 12 26.65 -42.22 -35.98
C SER A 12 26.24 -40.85 -36.55
N ALA A 13 26.60 -40.54 -37.80
CA ALA A 13 26.19 -39.30 -38.45
C ALA A 13 24.67 -39.24 -38.70
N ILE A 14 24.04 -40.36 -39.06
CA ILE A 14 22.57 -40.44 -39.22
C ILE A 14 21.86 -40.41 -37.86
N GLY A 15 22.43 -41.02 -36.81
CA GLY A 15 21.89 -40.95 -35.45
C GLY A 15 21.90 -39.53 -34.86
N VAL A 16 22.96 -38.75 -35.12
CA VAL A 16 23.04 -37.34 -34.71
C VAL A 16 22.10 -36.46 -35.53
N GLY A 17 21.91 -36.75 -36.83
CA GLY A 17 20.96 -36.03 -37.68
C GLY A 17 19.48 -36.28 -37.32
N ALA A 18 19.12 -37.50 -36.93
CA ALA A 18 17.74 -37.85 -36.57
C ALA A 18 17.31 -37.32 -35.18
N ILE A 19 18.26 -37.16 -34.25
CA ILE A 19 18.01 -36.53 -32.94
C ILE A 19 17.93 -34.99 -33.08
N GLY A 20 18.61 -34.40 -34.06
CA GLY A 20 18.49 -32.98 -34.38
C GLY A 20 17.18 -32.62 -35.09
N ALA A 21 16.62 -33.52 -35.92
CA ALA A 21 15.44 -33.24 -36.73
C ALA A 21 14.08 -33.46 -36.03
N THR A 22 14.04 -34.12 -34.86
CA THR A 22 12.81 -34.32 -34.07
C THR A 22 12.66 -33.34 -32.89
N ARG A 23 13.59 -32.38 -32.75
CA ARG A 23 13.58 -31.31 -31.73
C ARG A 23 12.97 -29.99 -32.23
N ALA A 24 12.24 -30.03 -33.34
CA ALA A 24 11.42 -28.91 -33.79
C ALA A 24 10.07 -29.49 -34.21
N PHE A 25 9.04 -29.31 -33.38
CA PHE A 25 7.63 -29.10 -33.79
C PHE A 25 6.59 -29.08 -32.65
N PHE A 26 6.97 -28.99 -31.36
CA PHE A 26 6.03 -28.66 -30.25
C PHE A 26 6.73 -27.89 -29.12
N SER A 27 7.34 -26.76 -29.46
CA SER A 27 7.83 -25.77 -28.50
C SER A 27 7.68 -24.41 -29.16
N ASP A 28 6.45 -24.08 -29.57
CA ASP A 28 6.10 -22.67 -29.65
C ASP A 28 6.18 -22.10 -28.24
N THR A 29 7.25 -21.33 -28.01
CA THR A 29 7.23 -20.34 -26.94
C THR A 29 6.25 -19.27 -27.39
N GLU A 30 5.02 -19.32 -26.86
CA GLU A 30 4.06 -18.22 -26.94
C GLU A 30 4.71 -17.00 -26.28
N THR A 31 5.41 -16.20 -27.08
CA THR A 31 6.10 -15.00 -26.60
C THR A 31 5.09 -13.87 -26.64
N SER A 32 4.42 -13.61 -25.52
CA SER A 32 3.58 -12.43 -25.38
C SER A 32 4.46 -11.19 -25.25
N LYS A 33 4.87 -10.61 -26.39
CA LYS A 33 5.64 -9.36 -26.44
C LYS A 33 4.68 -8.19 -26.22
N ASN A 34 5.07 -7.24 -25.37
CA ASN A 34 4.28 -6.10 -24.89
C ASN A 34 3.22 -6.42 -23.83
N ASN A 35 3.41 -7.46 -23.02
CA ASN A 35 2.72 -7.49 -21.73
C ASN A 35 3.36 -6.41 -20.85
N ILE A 36 2.60 -5.38 -20.51
CA ILE A 36 2.93 -4.50 -19.38
C ILE A 36 2.49 -5.28 -18.14
N LEU A 37 3.43 -5.86 -17.40
CA LEU A 37 3.18 -6.35 -16.06
C LEU A 37 3.26 -5.14 -15.13
N GLN A 38 2.14 -4.43 -15.02
CA GLN A 38 1.98 -3.35 -14.07
C GLN A 38 1.91 -3.99 -12.68
N ALA A 39 2.84 -3.63 -11.78
CA ALA A 39 2.65 -3.85 -10.35
C ALA A 39 1.28 -3.25 -10.01
N GLY A 40 0.34 -4.10 -9.59
CA GLY A 40 -1.05 -3.67 -9.50
C GLY A 40 -1.16 -2.46 -8.55
N SER A 41 -1.55 -1.32 -9.11
CA SER A 41 -2.01 -0.18 -8.33
C SER A 41 -3.17 -0.66 -7.46
N ILE A 42 -3.33 -0.09 -6.27
CA ILE A 42 -4.62 -0.20 -5.60
C ILE A 42 -5.39 1.02 -6.03
N ASP A 43 -6.40 0.78 -6.84
CA ASP A 43 -7.37 1.78 -7.26
C ASP A 43 -8.63 1.54 -6.43
N LEU A 44 -8.74 2.25 -5.29
CA LEU A 44 -9.95 2.27 -4.48
C LEU A 44 -10.83 3.40 -5.00
N LYS A 45 -11.92 3.02 -5.65
CA LYS A 45 -12.96 3.96 -6.06
C LYS A 45 -14.20 3.80 -5.22
N ILE A 46 -14.91 4.91 -5.07
CA ILE A 46 -16.09 4.98 -4.23
C ILE A 46 -17.23 5.52 -5.07
N ASP A 47 -18.46 5.14 -4.74
CA ASP A 47 -19.65 5.85 -5.16
C ASP A 47 -20.62 6.00 -3.98
N ASN A 48 -21.61 6.87 -4.12
CA ASN A 48 -22.62 7.08 -3.09
C ASN A 48 -24.00 7.24 -3.70
N THR A 49 -24.98 6.56 -3.12
CA THR A 49 -26.40 6.79 -3.40
C THR A 49 -27.09 7.22 -2.12
N SER A 50 -27.74 8.39 -2.13
CA SER A 50 -28.24 9.04 -0.91
C SER A 50 -29.71 9.42 -1.02
N TYR A 51 -30.42 9.34 0.10
CA TYR A 51 -31.82 9.72 0.26
C TYR A 51 -31.99 10.67 1.44
N TYR A 52 -32.80 11.70 1.26
CA TYR A 52 -33.21 12.66 2.29
C TYR A 52 -34.73 12.60 2.44
N ASN A 53 -35.21 12.25 3.63
CA ASN A 53 -36.64 12.09 3.94
C ASN A 53 -37.38 11.17 2.94
N GLY A 54 -36.73 10.08 2.51
CA GLY A 54 -37.28 9.12 1.54
C GLY A 54 -37.29 9.60 0.08
N VAL A 55 -36.53 10.66 -0.24
CA VAL A 55 -36.37 11.18 -1.60
C VAL A 55 -34.90 11.15 -2.00
N ALA A 56 -34.58 10.62 -3.18
CA ALA A 56 -33.22 10.59 -3.68
C ALA A 56 -32.57 12.00 -3.71
N SER A 57 -31.38 12.12 -3.15
CA SER A 57 -30.64 13.38 -3.00
C SER A 57 -29.56 13.49 -4.08
N PRO A 58 -29.73 14.34 -5.12
CA PRO A 58 -28.72 14.50 -6.18
C PRO A 58 -27.47 15.25 -5.71
N LEU A 59 -27.52 15.96 -4.57
CA LEU A 59 -26.37 16.71 -4.05
C LEU A 59 -25.31 15.81 -3.42
N THR A 60 -25.72 14.61 -3.00
CA THR A 60 -24.90 13.63 -2.30
C THR A 60 -24.90 12.28 -3.01
N THR A 61 -25.59 12.16 -4.15
CA THR A 61 -25.54 10.98 -5.02
C THR A 61 -24.61 11.21 -6.18
N TRP A 62 -23.63 10.34 -6.36
CA TRP A 62 -22.61 10.46 -7.40
C TRP A 62 -22.06 9.08 -7.78
N THR A 63 -21.57 8.98 -9.01
CA THR A 63 -21.06 7.73 -9.58
C THR A 63 -19.61 7.51 -9.22
N LEU A 64 -19.13 6.28 -9.46
CA LEU A 64 -17.78 5.82 -9.21
C LEU A 64 -16.69 6.88 -9.51
N ALA A 65 -15.92 7.25 -8.48
CA ALA A 65 -14.90 8.28 -8.57
C ALA A 65 -13.76 8.10 -7.57
N ASP A 66 -12.64 8.77 -7.88
CA ASP A 66 -11.54 9.02 -6.95
C ASP A 66 -11.86 10.29 -6.14
N LEU A 67 -11.92 10.17 -4.80
CA LEU A 67 -12.40 11.27 -3.95
C LEU A 67 -11.54 12.55 -4.01
N ASN A 68 -10.31 12.45 -4.53
CA ASN A 68 -9.34 13.54 -4.62
C ASN A 68 -9.18 14.12 -6.04
N ASP A 69 -10.03 13.73 -7.00
CA ASP A 69 -9.91 14.17 -8.39
C ASP A 69 -10.43 15.60 -8.66
N GLY A 70 -11.15 16.19 -7.72
CA GLY A 70 -11.70 17.55 -7.82
C GLY A 70 -12.94 17.67 -8.74
N HIS A 71 -13.57 16.56 -9.12
CA HIS A 71 -14.76 16.54 -9.98
C HIS A 71 -16.06 16.22 -9.25
N GLY A 72 -16.06 16.28 -7.92
CA GLY A 72 -17.24 16.04 -7.12
C GLY A 72 -18.39 17.02 -7.43
N PRO A 73 -19.65 16.63 -7.15
CA PRO A 73 -20.83 17.40 -7.52
C PRO A 73 -20.98 18.73 -6.76
N SER A 74 -20.20 18.95 -5.70
CA SER A 74 -20.24 20.21 -4.96
C SER A 74 -19.59 21.37 -5.74
N PRO A 75 -19.92 22.63 -5.41
CA PRO A 75 -19.34 23.80 -6.08
C PRO A 75 -17.80 23.90 -5.98
N ASN A 76 -17.18 23.26 -4.99
CA ASN A 76 -15.73 23.22 -4.80
C ASN A 76 -15.08 21.93 -5.33
N GLY A 77 -15.82 21.08 -6.05
CA GLY A 77 -15.29 19.84 -6.65
C GLY A 77 -15.11 18.68 -5.67
N ALA A 78 -15.73 18.75 -4.50
CA ALA A 78 -15.67 17.72 -3.47
C ALA A 78 -16.87 16.74 -3.57
N TYR A 79 -16.63 15.49 -3.18
CA TYR A 79 -17.69 14.49 -3.03
C TYR A 79 -18.25 14.58 -1.62
N LEU A 80 -19.55 14.85 -1.51
CA LEU A 80 -20.23 14.99 -0.23
C LEU A 80 -21.01 13.72 0.07
N PHE A 81 -20.75 13.13 1.22
CA PHE A 81 -21.56 12.04 1.77
C PHE A 81 -22.78 12.57 2.53
N PHE A 82 -22.82 13.84 2.88
CA PHE A 82 -24.03 14.46 3.41
C PHE A 82 -23.96 15.96 3.18
N ASN A 83 -25.12 16.58 2.96
CA ASN A 83 -25.24 18.02 2.79
C ASN A 83 -26.64 18.43 3.22
N PHE A 84 -26.74 19.10 4.38
CA PHE A 84 -28.00 19.45 5.01
C PHE A 84 -28.22 20.97 4.96
N PRO A 85 -28.67 21.52 3.82
CA PRO A 85 -28.82 22.99 3.69
C PRO A 85 -29.94 23.57 4.56
N ASP A 86 -30.91 22.74 4.96
CA ASP A 86 -32.06 23.11 5.79
C ASP A 86 -32.53 21.88 6.56
N LEU A 87 -32.12 21.79 7.83
CA LEU A 87 -32.38 20.66 8.70
C LEU A 87 -33.50 20.98 9.70
N LYS A 88 -34.52 20.13 9.74
CA LYS A 88 -35.68 20.26 10.63
C LYS A 88 -35.76 19.10 11.60
N PRO A 89 -36.24 19.31 12.84
CA PRO A 89 -36.43 18.21 13.78
C PRO A 89 -37.20 17.04 13.17
N GLY A 90 -36.60 15.85 13.21
CA GLY A 90 -37.17 14.63 12.64
C GLY A 90 -36.76 14.34 11.19
N ASP A 91 -35.99 15.24 10.57
CA ASP A 91 -35.35 14.96 9.28
C ASP A 91 -34.38 13.80 9.41
N ARG A 92 -34.34 12.96 8.38
CA ARG A 92 -33.51 11.77 8.32
C ARG A 92 -33.00 11.51 6.91
N GLY A 93 -32.00 10.66 6.81
CA GLY A 93 -31.53 10.20 5.52
C GLY A 93 -30.69 8.92 5.59
N GLU A 94 -30.44 8.38 4.41
CA GLU A 94 -29.91 7.03 4.15
C GLU A 94 -28.92 7.11 3.00
N ASP A 95 -27.76 6.48 3.14
CA ASP A 95 -26.74 6.43 2.11
C ASP A 95 -26.17 5.03 1.96
N THR A 96 -26.05 4.59 0.70
CA THR A 96 -25.24 3.44 0.29
C THR A 96 -23.91 3.95 -0.22
N ILE A 97 -22.85 3.72 0.53
CA ILE A 97 -21.48 3.99 0.11
C ILE A 97 -20.91 2.70 -0.46
N SER A 98 -20.58 2.70 -1.74
CA SER A 98 -20.03 1.53 -2.42
C SER A 98 -18.52 1.64 -2.54
N LEU A 99 -17.80 0.60 -2.13
CA LEU A 99 -16.35 0.48 -2.24
C LEU A 99 -16.01 -0.48 -3.39
N HIS A 100 -15.12 -0.03 -4.26
CA HIS A 100 -14.66 -0.81 -5.42
C HIS A 100 -13.15 -0.87 -5.41
N VAL A 101 -12.62 -2.08 -5.26
CA VAL A 101 -11.20 -2.37 -5.41
C VAL A 101 -11.04 -3.14 -6.71
N ASN A 102 -10.28 -2.61 -7.67
CA ASN A 102 -10.22 -3.21 -9.01
C ASN A 102 -9.15 -4.30 -9.13
N ASP A 103 -7.91 -4.00 -8.73
CA ASP A 103 -6.76 -4.77 -9.19
C ASP A 103 -6.34 -5.90 -8.23
N ASN A 104 -6.45 -5.70 -6.91
CA ASN A 104 -5.89 -6.61 -5.92
C ASN A 104 -6.73 -6.70 -4.65
N LYS A 105 -6.67 -7.87 -3.99
CA LYS A 105 -7.21 -8.01 -2.64
C LYS A 105 -6.61 -6.95 -1.71
N SER A 106 -7.45 -6.24 -0.97
CA SER A 106 -7.03 -5.09 -0.19
C SER A 106 -7.64 -5.05 1.20
N TRP A 107 -6.86 -4.62 2.17
CA TRP A 107 -7.37 -4.12 3.44
C TRP A 107 -7.86 -2.70 3.24
N ALA A 108 -8.89 -2.31 3.99
CA ALA A 108 -9.48 -1.00 3.89
C ALA A 108 -9.87 -0.46 5.26
N CYS A 109 -9.74 0.85 5.42
CA CYS A 109 -10.19 1.55 6.60
C CYS A 109 -10.88 2.84 6.20
N MET A 110 -11.69 3.36 7.11
CA MET A 110 -12.32 4.67 6.97
C MET A 110 -12.10 5.52 8.21
N ASN A 111 -12.29 6.81 8.04
CA ASN A 111 -12.17 7.78 9.11
C ASN A 111 -13.16 8.91 8.89
N VAL A 112 -13.82 9.32 9.97
CA VAL A 112 -14.71 10.49 9.95
C VAL A 112 -14.32 11.43 11.08
N LYS A 113 -14.08 12.70 10.74
CA LYS A 113 -13.62 13.70 11.69
C LYS A 113 -14.37 15.01 11.53
N LEU A 114 -14.96 15.51 12.62
CA LEU A 114 -15.50 16.87 12.63
C LEU A 114 -14.40 17.90 12.40
N THR A 115 -14.62 18.77 11.43
CA THR A 115 -13.78 19.93 11.14
C THR A 115 -14.43 21.23 11.60
N LYS A 116 -15.75 21.21 11.81
CA LYS A 116 -16.51 22.35 12.31
C LYS A 116 -17.79 21.88 13.02
N ASN A 117 -18.13 22.52 14.12
CA ASN A 117 -19.39 22.44 14.87
C ASN A 117 -19.59 23.78 15.61
N ASP A 118 -20.01 24.79 14.89
CA ASP A 118 -19.88 26.21 15.26
C ASP A 118 -21.25 26.86 15.29
N ASP A 119 -21.44 27.77 16.23
CA ASP A 119 -22.52 28.74 16.18
C ASP A 119 -22.32 29.58 14.93
N ASN A 120 -23.33 29.71 14.06
CA ASN A 120 -23.16 30.53 12.86
C ASN A 120 -23.75 31.92 13.04
N THR A 121 -24.97 32.02 13.57
CA THR A 121 -25.64 33.28 13.84
C THR A 121 -26.62 33.17 15.00
N CYS A 122 -26.29 33.74 16.16
CA CYS A 122 -27.19 33.68 17.31
C CYS A 122 -28.47 34.51 17.12
N THR A 123 -29.60 33.87 16.83
CA THR A 123 -30.89 34.55 16.62
C THR A 123 -32.01 33.97 17.47
N GLU A 124 -32.93 34.79 17.95
CA GLU A 124 -34.10 34.28 18.68
C GLU A 124 -34.96 33.34 17.79
N PRO A 125 -35.37 32.15 18.26
CA PRO A 125 -35.36 31.66 19.65
C PRO A 125 -34.12 30.89 20.16
N GLU A 126 -33.06 30.74 19.35
CA GLU A 126 -31.80 30.03 19.72
C GLU A 126 -31.25 30.52 21.05
N LEU A 127 -31.08 31.84 21.22
CA LEU A 127 -30.53 32.46 22.43
C LEU A 127 -31.31 32.18 23.73
N LEU A 128 -32.57 31.73 23.64
CA LEU A 128 -33.34 31.32 24.82
C LEU A 128 -32.97 29.90 25.28
N ASP A 129 -32.64 29.05 24.33
CA ASP A 129 -32.32 27.64 24.53
C ASP A 129 -30.81 27.41 24.67
N ASP A 130 -29.99 28.22 23.99
CA ASP A 130 -28.55 28.36 24.16
C ASP A 130 -28.13 29.82 24.47
N PRO A 131 -28.07 30.19 25.75
CA PRO A 131 -27.56 31.49 26.17
C PRO A 131 -26.04 31.66 25.98
N THR A 132 -25.32 30.59 25.62
CA THR A 132 -23.87 30.61 25.41
C THR A 132 -23.46 30.86 23.96
N CYS A 133 -24.41 30.90 23.02
CA CYS A 133 -24.15 31.14 21.62
C CYS A 133 -23.25 32.34 21.37
N THR A 134 -22.24 32.15 20.53
CA THR A 134 -21.29 33.18 20.16
C THR A 134 -21.17 33.38 18.65
N ASP A 135 -21.67 34.50 18.13
CA ASP A 135 -21.54 34.85 16.71
C ASP A 135 -20.06 34.82 16.26
N PRO A 136 -19.68 34.04 15.24
CA PRO A 136 -18.31 33.89 14.76
C PRO A 136 -17.76 35.19 14.14
N ASN A 137 -18.62 36.16 13.81
CA ASN A 137 -18.21 37.50 13.39
C ASN A 137 -17.94 38.45 14.57
N ALA A 138 -18.21 38.03 15.81
CA ALA A 138 -17.88 38.79 17.00
C ALA A 138 -16.35 38.83 17.20
N PRO A 139 -15.76 40.00 17.49
CA PRO A 139 -14.31 40.11 17.69
C PRO A 139 -13.82 39.17 18.81
N GLY A 140 -13.02 38.17 18.43
CA GLY A 140 -12.39 37.25 19.38
C GLY A 140 -13.06 35.87 19.51
N ASN A 141 -14.17 35.59 18.80
CA ASN A 141 -14.60 34.20 18.63
C ASN A 141 -13.79 33.55 17.49
N ALA A 142 -13.03 32.52 17.84
CA ALA A 142 -12.31 31.66 16.91
C ALA A 142 -12.49 30.17 17.28
N ASN A 143 -13.39 29.88 18.22
CA ASN A 143 -13.79 28.52 18.49
C ASN A 143 -14.63 28.04 17.30
N LEU A 144 -14.41 26.81 16.86
CA LEU A 144 -15.14 26.21 15.74
C LEU A 144 -15.97 25.01 16.24
N PHE A 145 -16.08 24.86 17.55
CA PHE A 145 -16.61 23.68 18.25
C PHE A 145 -17.47 24.10 19.46
N ASP A 146 -18.10 25.27 19.39
CA ASP A 146 -19.03 25.81 20.39
C ASP A 146 -20.51 25.50 20.10
N GLY A 147 -20.91 25.08 18.89
CA GLY A 147 -22.32 24.81 18.57
C GLY A 147 -22.87 23.46 19.09
N GLU A 148 -24.17 23.25 18.92
CA GLU A 148 -24.92 22.07 19.41
C GLU A 148 -25.40 21.11 18.31
N LEU A 149 -25.28 21.48 17.03
CA LEU A 149 -25.80 20.67 15.94
C LEU A 149 -25.22 19.25 15.89
N ALA A 150 -23.90 19.09 16.07
CA ALA A 150 -23.25 17.76 16.03
C ALA A 150 -23.73 16.82 17.16
N GLN A 151 -24.20 17.37 18.28
CA GLN A 151 -24.72 16.64 19.42
C GLN A 151 -26.14 16.13 19.14
N SER A 152 -26.85 16.78 18.22
CA SER A 152 -28.26 16.55 17.92
C SER A 152 -28.50 15.74 16.64
N VAL A 153 -27.49 15.61 15.78
CA VAL A 153 -27.55 14.72 14.61
C VAL A 153 -26.90 13.39 14.94
N ASN A 154 -27.71 12.33 14.95
CA ASN A 154 -27.29 10.97 15.26
C ASN A 154 -27.10 10.15 13.98
N PHE A 155 -26.13 9.25 14.00
CA PHE A 155 -25.73 8.41 12.88
C PHE A 155 -25.65 6.94 13.30
N ILE A 156 -25.94 6.04 12.35
CA ILE A 156 -25.68 4.60 12.43
C ILE A 156 -24.97 4.18 11.15
N TRP A 157 -23.97 3.31 11.27
CA TRP A 157 -23.20 2.75 10.17
C TRP A 157 -23.12 1.22 10.29
N TRP A 158 -23.37 0.51 9.18
CA TRP A 158 -23.34 -0.94 9.14
C TRP A 158 -22.75 -1.46 7.82
N GLY A 159 -22.29 -2.71 7.82
CA GLY A 159 -22.04 -3.47 6.60
C GLY A 159 -23.37 -3.84 5.95
N ASP A 160 -23.62 -3.29 4.77
CA ASP A 160 -24.89 -3.37 4.04
C ASP A 160 -24.78 -4.38 2.89
N ASP A 161 -25.90 -4.93 2.46
CA ASP A 161 -25.96 -5.83 1.30
C ASP A 161 -26.17 -5.10 -0.04
N GLY A 162 -26.37 -3.78 0.00
CA GLY A 162 -26.52 -2.88 -1.14
C GLY A 162 -27.94 -2.36 -1.35
N ASP A 163 -28.89 -2.67 -0.47
CA ASP A 163 -30.26 -2.17 -0.55
C ASP A 163 -30.51 -0.88 0.25
N ASN A 164 -29.56 -0.48 1.11
CA ASN A 164 -29.61 0.68 2.01
C ASN A 164 -30.72 0.62 3.07
N VAL A 165 -31.08 -0.57 3.53
CA VAL A 165 -32.10 -0.79 4.53
C VAL A 165 -31.49 -1.58 5.67
N PHE A 166 -31.63 -1.10 6.90
CA PHE A 166 -31.11 -1.84 8.04
C PHE A 166 -32.01 -3.04 8.37
N GLU A 167 -31.50 -4.25 8.15
CA GLU A 167 -32.24 -5.50 8.29
C GLU A 167 -31.83 -6.32 9.54
N THR A 168 -32.65 -7.31 9.92
CA THR A 168 -32.45 -8.05 11.17
C THR A 168 -31.17 -8.90 11.19
N ASP A 169 -30.66 -9.30 10.04
CA ASP A 169 -29.43 -10.08 9.84
C ASP A 169 -28.17 -9.21 9.67
N GLU A 170 -28.33 -7.89 9.53
CA GLU A 170 -27.22 -6.93 9.45
C GLU A 170 -26.83 -6.33 10.82
N GLN A 171 -27.60 -6.63 11.86
CA GLN A 171 -27.37 -6.08 13.20
C GLN A 171 -25.98 -6.43 13.75
N ASP A 172 -25.41 -7.57 13.36
CA ASP A 172 -24.08 -8.00 13.77
C ASP A 172 -22.96 -7.23 13.03
N PHE A 173 -23.29 -6.54 11.93
CA PHE A 173 -22.39 -5.74 11.10
C PHE A 173 -22.49 -4.24 11.39
N LEU A 174 -23.24 -3.84 12.41
CA LEU A 174 -23.25 -2.47 12.93
C LEU A 174 -21.92 -2.18 13.63
N PHE A 175 -21.17 -1.20 13.11
CA PHE A 175 -19.82 -0.91 13.61
C PHE A 175 -19.69 0.48 14.27
N GLN A 176 -20.60 1.42 14.01
CA GLN A 176 -20.63 2.73 14.68
C GLN A 176 -22.06 3.25 14.87
N GLU A 177 -22.33 3.84 16.04
CA GLU A 177 -23.62 4.45 16.40
C GLU A 177 -23.41 5.58 17.41
N GLY A 178 -24.04 6.74 17.18
CA GLY A 178 -24.04 7.86 18.12
C GLY A 178 -24.23 9.22 17.47
N SER A 179 -24.15 10.28 18.27
CA SER A 179 -24.16 11.66 17.75
C SER A 179 -22.89 11.94 16.96
N ALA A 180 -22.95 12.82 15.97
CA ALA A 180 -21.77 13.24 15.21
C ALA A 180 -20.64 13.72 16.13
N SER A 181 -20.98 14.47 17.19
CA SER A 181 -20.02 14.95 18.19
C SER A 181 -19.29 13.82 18.94
N ALA A 182 -19.91 12.65 19.07
CA ALA A 182 -19.36 11.52 19.80
C ALA A 182 -18.52 10.62 18.90
N ILE A 183 -18.99 10.33 17.68
CA ILE A 183 -18.36 9.32 16.82
C ILE A 183 -17.44 9.91 15.75
N PHE A 184 -17.63 11.16 15.31
CA PHE A 184 -16.75 11.80 14.31
C PHE A 184 -15.50 12.41 14.96
N ASN A 185 -14.82 11.60 15.77
CA ASN A 185 -13.66 11.97 16.57
C ASN A 185 -12.33 11.86 15.78
N GLY A 186 -12.37 11.36 14.55
CA GLY A 186 -11.18 11.09 13.75
C GLY A 186 -10.43 9.82 14.15
N GLU A 187 -11.05 8.89 14.87
CA GLU A 187 -10.55 7.51 15.01
C GLU A 187 -10.74 6.73 13.71
N THR A 188 -9.83 5.79 13.46
CA THR A 188 -9.93 4.93 12.27
C THR A 188 -10.89 3.79 12.56
N TRP A 189 -11.84 3.56 11.65
CA TRP A 189 -12.77 2.44 11.69
C TRP A 189 -12.33 1.38 10.70
N THR A 190 -12.34 0.13 11.15
CA THR A 190 -11.98 -1.03 10.33
C THR A 190 -13.08 -1.33 9.32
N ILE A 191 -12.75 -1.30 8.03
CA ILE A 191 -13.60 -1.90 6.98
C ILE A 191 -13.18 -3.37 6.79
N ALA A 192 -11.89 -3.61 6.59
CA ALA A 192 -11.29 -4.93 6.54
C ALA A 192 -9.81 -4.84 6.92
N ASP A 193 -9.38 -5.66 7.89
CA ASP A 193 -8.00 -5.79 8.33
C ASP A 193 -7.66 -7.24 8.73
N SER A 194 -6.46 -7.48 9.26
CA SER A 194 -6.01 -8.83 9.62
C SER A 194 -6.74 -9.45 10.81
N ASN A 195 -7.54 -8.68 11.56
CA ASN A 195 -8.35 -9.17 12.69
C ASN A 195 -9.81 -9.43 12.30
N GLY A 196 -10.35 -8.76 11.28
CA GLY A 196 -11.73 -8.96 10.84
C GLY A 196 -12.16 -8.05 9.70
N SER A 197 -13.38 -8.26 9.22
CA SER A 197 -14.02 -7.39 8.22
C SER A 197 -15.45 -7.01 8.65
N LEU A 198 -16.02 -5.98 8.02
CA LEU A 198 -17.38 -5.55 8.33
C LEU A 198 -18.47 -6.55 7.99
N TRP A 199 -18.21 -7.51 7.09
CA TRP A 199 -19.22 -8.47 6.62
C TRP A 199 -18.93 -9.90 7.05
N ASP A 200 -17.75 -10.17 7.59
CA ASP A 200 -17.34 -11.50 8.04
C ASP A 200 -16.59 -11.41 9.37
N GLU A 201 -16.89 -12.30 10.31
CA GLU A 201 -16.10 -12.47 11.55
C GLU A 201 -14.66 -12.96 11.30
N SER A 202 -14.35 -13.37 10.06
CA SER A 202 -13.01 -13.78 9.64
C SER A 202 -12.29 -12.62 8.94
N PRO A 203 -10.94 -12.55 9.02
CA PRO A 203 -10.14 -11.53 8.36
C PRO A 203 -10.10 -11.76 6.85
N THR A 204 -11.17 -11.39 6.16
CA THR A 204 -11.32 -11.47 4.71
C THR A 204 -11.02 -10.08 4.12
N PRO A 205 -9.96 -9.96 3.29
CA PRO A 205 -9.70 -8.70 2.58
C PRO A 205 -10.78 -8.45 1.54
N LEU A 206 -10.94 -7.19 1.13
CA LEU A 206 -11.81 -6.83 0.02
C LEU A 206 -11.31 -7.51 -1.25
N ASP A 207 -12.17 -8.30 -1.89
CA ASP A 207 -11.88 -8.97 -3.15
C ASP A 207 -11.90 -7.98 -4.31
N PRO A 208 -11.00 -8.14 -5.30
CA PRO A 208 -11.04 -7.33 -6.52
C PRO A 208 -12.35 -7.58 -7.29
N GLU A 209 -12.86 -6.55 -7.96
CA GLU A 209 -14.08 -6.58 -8.78
C GLU A 209 -15.38 -6.91 -8.02
N LYS A 210 -15.31 -7.02 -6.68
CA LYS A 210 -16.47 -7.14 -5.81
C LYS A 210 -16.79 -5.77 -5.22
N THR A 211 -18.05 -5.35 -5.37
CA THR A 211 -18.57 -4.16 -4.68
C THR A 211 -18.95 -4.52 -3.26
N TYR A 212 -18.52 -3.68 -2.33
CA TYR A 212 -18.86 -3.77 -0.91
C TYR A 212 -19.66 -2.54 -0.50
N TYR A 213 -20.68 -2.70 0.33
CA TYR A 213 -21.60 -1.61 0.66
C TYR A 213 -21.55 -1.28 2.14
N ILE A 214 -21.39 0.01 2.43
CA ILE A 214 -21.55 0.56 3.77
C ILE A 214 -22.87 1.32 3.79
N GLY A 215 -23.79 0.88 4.63
CA GLY A 215 -25.03 1.57 4.92
C GLY A 215 -24.78 2.66 5.96
N LYS A 216 -25.40 3.82 5.75
CA LYS A 216 -25.36 4.94 6.70
C LYS A 216 -26.74 5.56 6.84
N ALA A 217 -27.22 5.61 8.07
CA ALA A 217 -28.44 6.28 8.48
C ALA A 217 -28.11 7.50 9.32
N TRP A 218 -28.91 8.56 9.20
CA TRP A 218 -28.82 9.70 10.11
C TRP A 218 -30.19 10.29 10.44
N CYS A 219 -30.26 10.98 11.57
CA CYS A 219 -31.47 11.63 12.09
C CYS A 219 -31.11 12.89 12.87
N PHE A 220 -31.81 13.98 12.60
CA PHE A 220 -31.80 15.16 13.47
C PHE A 220 -32.83 15.00 14.59
N GLY A 221 -32.37 14.50 15.72
CA GLY A 221 -33.19 14.03 16.83
C GLY A 221 -32.80 12.63 17.27
N ASN A 222 -33.71 11.94 17.94
CA ASN A 222 -33.46 10.61 18.48
C ASN A 222 -33.59 9.54 17.39
N LEU A 223 -32.47 8.88 17.07
CA LEU A 223 -32.39 7.78 16.11
C LEU A 223 -32.63 6.46 16.83
N THR A 224 -33.67 5.72 16.45
CA THR A 224 -33.99 4.41 17.02
C THR A 224 -33.97 3.33 15.95
N LYS A 225 -33.18 2.28 16.17
CA LYS A 225 -33.15 1.08 15.32
C LYS A 225 -34.51 0.39 15.30
N ALA A 226 -35.00 0.09 14.11
CA ALA A 226 -36.26 -0.61 13.87
C ALA A 226 -36.07 -1.57 12.67
N PRO A 227 -35.15 -2.55 12.79
CA PRO A 227 -34.68 -3.34 11.66
C PRO A 227 -35.82 -4.07 10.97
N LEU A 228 -35.77 -4.13 9.64
CA LEU A 228 -36.75 -4.83 8.83
C LEU A 228 -36.38 -6.29 8.62
N ALA A 229 -37.37 -7.10 8.24
CA ALA A 229 -37.11 -8.48 7.88
C ALA A 229 -36.42 -8.52 6.50
N PRO A 230 -35.47 -9.44 6.27
CA PRO A 230 -34.64 -9.38 5.08
C PRO A 230 -35.44 -9.52 3.80
N SER A 231 -35.25 -8.62 2.85
CA SER A 231 -36.04 -8.60 1.61
C SER A 231 -35.46 -7.71 0.51
N ASP A 232 -35.20 -8.33 -0.65
CA ASP A 232 -34.83 -7.68 -1.93
C ASP A 232 -35.80 -6.59 -2.45
N THR A 233 -36.95 -6.42 -1.80
CA THR A 233 -37.95 -5.41 -2.17
C THR A 233 -37.95 -4.18 -1.26
N ASN A 234 -37.28 -4.23 -0.11
CA ASN A 234 -37.16 -3.06 0.75
C ASN A 234 -36.20 -2.08 0.10
N THR A 235 -36.52 -0.80 0.20
CA THR A 235 -35.66 0.29 -0.24
C THR A 235 -35.95 1.51 0.65
N PRO A 236 -35.08 2.52 0.64
CA PRO A 236 -35.36 3.84 1.21
C PRO A 236 -36.66 4.49 0.71
N LEU A 237 -37.13 4.12 -0.49
CA LEU A 237 -38.31 4.72 -1.14
C LEU A 237 -39.64 4.11 -0.68
N ASN A 238 -39.64 2.89 -0.17
CA ASN A 238 -40.87 2.15 0.14
C ASN A 238 -40.92 1.62 1.58
N SER A 239 -39.91 1.93 2.38
CA SER A 239 -39.78 1.49 3.77
C SER A 239 -39.34 2.66 4.68
N ASN A 240 -39.09 2.37 5.95
CA ASN A 240 -38.48 3.32 6.87
C ASN A 240 -36.94 3.20 6.94
N GLY A 241 -36.33 2.39 6.07
CA GLY A 241 -34.89 2.11 6.06
C GLY A 241 -34.39 1.29 7.24
N GLY A 242 -35.30 0.71 8.04
CA GLY A 242 -34.92 -0.03 9.24
C GLY A 242 -34.70 0.82 10.48
N PHE A 243 -35.16 2.07 10.49
CA PHE A 243 -35.02 2.96 11.64
C PHE A 243 -36.12 4.03 11.74
N LEU A 244 -36.16 4.71 12.88
CA LEU A 244 -37.11 5.75 13.21
C LEU A 244 -36.35 6.98 13.68
N CYS A 245 -36.79 8.14 13.22
CA CYS A 245 -36.26 9.43 13.64
C CYS A 245 -37.33 10.21 14.40
N ASP A 246 -37.04 10.58 15.64
CA ASP A 246 -37.92 11.39 16.48
C ASP A 246 -37.25 12.71 16.84
N GLY A 247 -37.69 13.79 16.17
CA GLY A 247 -37.23 15.15 16.43
C GLY A 247 -37.89 15.85 17.63
N SER A 248 -38.80 15.19 18.36
CA SER A 248 -39.62 15.86 19.39
C SER A 248 -38.83 16.48 20.55
N LEU A 249 -37.60 16.02 20.77
CA LEU A 249 -36.70 16.52 21.83
C LEU A 249 -35.69 17.58 21.33
N VAL A 250 -35.67 17.88 20.03
CA VAL A 250 -34.80 18.91 19.46
C VAL A 250 -35.40 20.28 19.78
N ASN A 251 -34.64 21.13 20.48
CA ASN A 251 -34.99 22.52 20.78
C ASN A 251 -34.32 23.48 19.78
N ASN A 252 -34.33 24.78 20.06
CA ASN A 252 -33.77 25.77 19.14
C ASN A 252 -32.26 26.03 19.34
N ALA A 253 -31.59 25.31 20.23
CA ALA A 253 -30.16 25.54 20.50
C ALA A 253 -29.32 25.38 19.23
N ALA A 254 -29.54 24.30 18.47
CA ALA A 254 -28.81 24.04 17.22
C ALA A 254 -29.31 24.86 16.00
N GLN A 255 -30.09 25.92 16.22
CA GLN A 255 -30.63 26.72 15.13
C GLN A 255 -29.52 27.58 14.52
N THR A 256 -29.44 27.63 13.19
CA THR A 256 -28.40 28.36 12.45
C THR A 256 -26.99 27.78 12.49
N ASP A 257 -26.67 26.95 13.48
CA ASP A 257 -25.42 26.20 13.59
C ASP A 257 -24.95 25.55 12.29
N VAL A 258 -23.64 25.33 12.24
CA VAL A 258 -23.00 24.62 11.14
C VAL A 258 -22.14 23.48 11.65
N MET A 259 -22.28 22.33 10.98
CA MET A 259 -21.42 21.16 11.20
C MET A 259 -20.76 20.76 9.88
N LEU A 260 -19.46 20.50 9.93
CA LEU A 260 -18.67 19.95 8.82
C LEU A 260 -17.83 18.77 9.32
N ALA A 261 -17.71 17.74 8.49
CA ALA A 261 -16.79 16.64 8.76
C ALA A 261 -16.07 16.21 7.49
N ASP A 262 -14.83 15.76 7.67
CA ASP A 262 -14.07 15.08 6.63
C ASP A 262 -14.34 13.57 6.74
N VAL A 263 -14.72 12.96 5.61
CA VAL A 263 -14.83 11.51 5.47
C VAL A 263 -13.68 11.07 4.56
N SER A 264 -12.87 10.13 5.02
CA SER A 264 -11.76 9.59 4.25
C SER A 264 -11.75 8.07 4.29
N PHE A 265 -11.23 7.50 3.19
CA PHE A 265 -11.04 6.09 3.01
C PHE A 265 -9.62 5.86 2.54
N TYR A 266 -9.03 4.75 2.94
CA TYR A 266 -7.78 4.32 2.37
C TYR A 266 -7.73 2.79 2.32
N ALA A 267 -7.02 2.27 1.34
CA ALA A 267 -6.84 0.84 1.15
C ALA A 267 -5.37 0.51 0.90
N ILE A 268 -4.95 -0.66 1.36
CA ILE A 268 -3.60 -1.20 1.13
C ILE A 268 -3.69 -2.67 0.72
N GLN A 269 -2.68 -3.18 0.00
CA GLN A 269 -2.77 -4.48 -0.63
C GLN A 269 -2.62 -5.54 0.45
N SER A 270 -3.53 -6.50 0.52
CA SER A 270 -3.45 -7.53 1.57
C SER A 270 -2.29 -8.50 1.38
N ARG A 271 -1.88 -8.74 0.12
CA ARG A 271 -0.82 -9.69 -0.27
C ARG A 271 0.49 -9.50 0.50
N ASN A 272 0.91 -8.25 0.71
CA ASN A 272 2.18 -7.90 1.35
C ASN A 272 1.99 -7.31 2.76
N ASN A 273 0.76 -7.29 3.26
CA ASN A 273 0.40 -6.65 4.53
C ASN A 273 -0.46 -7.57 5.39
N SER A 274 -0.04 -8.82 5.60
CA SER A 274 -0.86 -9.86 6.25
C SER A 274 -1.25 -9.57 7.70
N ASN A 275 -0.52 -8.69 8.40
CA ASN A 275 -0.79 -8.28 9.79
C ASN A 275 -1.28 -6.83 9.90
N PHE A 276 -1.77 -6.25 8.81
CA PHE A 276 -2.24 -4.87 8.83
C PHE A 276 -3.46 -4.70 9.74
N LEU A 277 -3.43 -3.67 10.57
CA LEU A 277 -4.51 -3.28 11.46
C LEU A 277 -4.90 -1.82 11.20
N CYS A 278 -6.20 -1.56 11.12
CA CYS A 278 -6.69 -0.19 11.04
C CYS A 278 -6.41 0.56 12.36
N GLY A 279 -5.97 1.82 12.25
CA GLY A 279 -5.75 2.68 13.43
C GLY A 279 -4.41 2.49 14.15
N ASP A 280 -3.50 1.64 13.67
CA ASP A 280 -2.12 1.61 14.16
C ASP A 280 -1.41 2.94 13.75
N PRO A 281 -1.00 3.81 14.69
CA PRO A 281 -0.38 5.11 14.40
C PRO A 281 1.02 4.97 13.78
N ASN A 282 1.57 3.77 13.86
CA ASN A 282 2.76 3.38 13.15
C ASN A 282 2.36 2.11 12.42
N PRO A 283 1.63 2.20 11.28
CA PRO A 283 1.39 1.02 10.47
C PRO A 283 2.78 0.53 10.17
N THR A 284 3.23 -0.49 10.90
CA THR A 284 4.50 -1.08 10.60
C THR A 284 4.15 -1.71 9.27
N PRO A 285 4.65 -1.20 8.11
CA PRO A 285 4.64 -2.07 6.96
C PRO A 285 5.30 -3.32 7.52
N THR A 286 4.54 -4.42 7.63
CA THR A 286 5.21 -5.69 7.86
C THR A 286 6.21 -5.72 6.72
N PRO A 287 7.52 -5.76 7.03
CA PRO A 287 8.53 -5.55 6.01
C PRO A 287 8.17 -6.47 4.85
N THR A 288 8.13 -5.87 3.67
CA THR A 288 8.05 -6.53 2.36
C THR A 288 8.55 -7.95 2.51
N PRO A 289 7.78 -8.99 2.10
CA PRO A 289 8.03 -10.39 2.44
C PRO A 289 9.51 -10.64 2.65
N GLY A 290 9.91 -10.71 3.92
CA GLY A 290 11.31 -10.83 4.27
C GLY A 290 11.89 -12.03 3.52
N LEU A 291 13.19 -11.96 3.23
CA LEU A 291 13.97 -12.99 2.55
C LEU A 291 13.76 -14.42 3.10
N CYS A 292 13.14 -14.60 4.27
CA CYS A 292 12.98 -15.87 4.97
C CYS A 292 11.60 -16.56 4.89
N GLU A 293 10.54 -15.99 4.27
CA GLU A 293 9.29 -16.78 4.02
C GLU A 293 9.38 -17.59 2.71
N LYS A 294 10.27 -17.17 1.80
CA LYS A 294 10.53 -17.82 0.51
C LYS A 294 11.99 -18.26 0.45
N LYS A 295 12.36 -18.93 -0.64
CA LYS A 295 13.73 -19.41 -0.87
C LYS A 295 14.47 -18.46 -1.80
N PRO A 296 14.83 -17.24 -1.40
CA PRO A 296 15.15 -16.16 -2.33
C PRO A 296 16.47 -16.36 -3.06
N ASP A 297 16.60 -15.71 -4.21
CA ASP A 297 17.87 -15.46 -4.87
C ASP A 297 18.28 -13.99 -4.64
N VAL A 298 19.43 -13.79 -3.98
CA VAL A 298 19.82 -12.48 -3.44
C VAL A 298 21.14 -12.00 -4.01
N MET A 299 21.15 -10.84 -4.66
CA MET A 299 22.36 -10.16 -5.09
C MET A 299 22.78 -9.07 -4.10
N LEU A 300 23.95 -9.24 -3.48
CA LEU A 300 24.63 -8.18 -2.73
C LEU A 300 25.36 -7.25 -3.72
N VAL A 301 24.98 -5.98 -3.76
CA VAL A 301 25.56 -4.96 -4.65
C VAL A 301 26.35 -3.96 -3.80
N LEU A 302 27.67 -4.16 -3.75
CA LEU A 302 28.53 -3.52 -2.75
C LEU A 302 29.41 -2.41 -3.34
N ASP A 303 29.26 -1.20 -2.80
CA ASP A 303 30.17 -0.10 -3.11
C ASP A 303 31.55 -0.37 -2.51
N ARG A 304 32.58 -0.24 -3.34
CA ARG A 304 33.99 -0.29 -2.95
C ARG A 304 34.76 0.89 -3.54
N SER A 305 34.08 2.01 -3.74
CA SER A 305 34.66 3.25 -4.27
C SER A 305 35.66 3.88 -3.30
N GLY A 306 36.41 4.87 -3.77
CA GLY A 306 37.48 5.49 -2.99
C GLY A 306 37.01 6.40 -1.85
N SER A 307 35.71 6.69 -1.71
CA SER A 307 35.14 7.38 -0.55
C SER A 307 35.17 6.52 0.71
N ILE A 308 35.07 5.20 0.54
CA ILE A 308 35.12 4.21 1.62
C ILE A 308 36.57 4.00 2.05
N SER A 309 36.87 4.32 3.31
CA SER A 309 38.19 4.10 3.89
C SER A 309 38.45 2.61 4.18
N ALA A 310 39.72 2.23 4.36
CA ALA A 310 40.06 0.84 4.68
C ALA A 310 39.39 0.32 5.97
N PRO A 311 39.27 1.10 7.07
CA PRO A 311 38.48 0.70 8.24
C PRO A 311 36.98 0.54 7.94
N GLU A 312 36.37 1.46 7.18
CA GLU A 312 34.94 1.37 6.83
C GLU A 312 34.65 0.14 5.95
N LEU A 313 35.57 -0.21 5.04
CA LEU A 313 35.47 -1.44 4.26
C LEU A 313 35.54 -2.69 5.14
N VAL A 314 36.33 -2.68 6.23
CA VAL A 314 36.32 -3.80 7.19
C VAL A 314 34.95 -3.93 7.84
N THR A 315 34.33 -2.82 8.22
CA THR A 315 32.97 -2.84 8.80
C THR A 315 31.92 -3.32 7.78
N LEU A 316 31.98 -2.85 6.53
CA LEU A 316 31.11 -3.33 5.45
C LEU A 316 31.29 -4.85 5.24
N LYS A 317 32.52 -5.35 5.26
CA LYS A 317 32.79 -6.79 5.15
C LYS A 317 32.21 -7.57 6.32
N ASN A 318 32.35 -7.08 7.54
CA ASN A 318 31.77 -7.73 8.72
C ASN A 318 30.24 -7.81 8.60
N ALA A 319 29.59 -6.69 8.24
CA ALA A 319 28.14 -6.64 8.04
C ALA A 319 27.67 -7.55 6.89
N GLY A 320 28.39 -7.57 5.76
CA GLY A 320 28.10 -8.48 4.65
C GLY A 320 28.25 -9.96 5.04
N ASN A 321 29.24 -10.30 5.86
CA ASN A 321 29.38 -11.65 6.40
C ASN A 321 28.23 -11.99 7.38
N ALA A 322 27.80 -11.06 8.23
CA ALA A 322 26.66 -11.26 9.11
C ALA A 322 25.35 -11.50 8.32
N PHE A 323 25.13 -10.72 7.26
CA PHE A 323 24.03 -10.91 6.32
C PHE A 323 24.02 -12.31 5.70
N ILE A 324 25.16 -12.76 5.16
CA ILE A 324 25.30 -14.11 4.57
C ILE A 324 24.97 -15.21 5.61
N ASN A 325 25.42 -15.04 6.85
CA ASN A 325 25.09 -15.97 7.94
C ASN A 325 23.59 -16.00 8.22
N ALA A 326 22.93 -14.84 8.25
CA ALA A 326 21.50 -14.70 8.48
C ALA A 326 20.65 -15.32 7.37
N LEU A 327 21.08 -15.22 6.10
CA LEU A 327 20.43 -15.89 4.97
C LEU A 327 20.48 -17.42 5.04
N ASN A 328 21.44 -17.98 5.79
CA ASN A 328 21.61 -19.42 5.97
C ASN A 328 21.63 -20.17 4.62
N LEU A 329 22.54 -19.82 3.71
CA LEU A 329 22.56 -20.30 2.32
C LEU A 329 22.57 -21.83 2.21
N SER A 330 21.69 -22.36 1.36
CA SER A 330 21.60 -23.78 1.00
C SER A 330 20.67 -23.95 -0.21
N ALA A 331 20.77 -25.07 -0.92
CA ALA A 331 19.84 -25.44 -1.99
C ALA A 331 18.35 -25.37 -1.62
N THR A 332 18.02 -25.38 -0.31
CA THR A 332 16.64 -25.37 0.20
C THR A 332 16.25 -24.10 0.94
N THR A 333 17.16 -23.14 1.11
CA THR A 333 16.91 -21.88 1.80
C THR A 333 17.12 -20.76 0.80
N ALA A 334 18.26 -20.06 0.81
CA ALA A 334 18.56 -18.99 -0.13
C ALA A 334 19.78 -19.32 -0.98
N HIS A 335 19.85 -18.73 -2.18
CA HIS A 335 21.12 -18.54 -2.88
C HIS A 335 21.51 -17.07 -2.82
N SER A 336 22.81 -16.81 -2.89
CA SER A 336 23.31 -15.45 -2.98
C SER A 336 24.43 -15.32 -4.00
N GLY A 337 24.45 -14.20 -4.70
CA GLY A 337 25.55 -13.73 -5.51
C GLY A 337 26.02 -12.35 -5.05
N GLN A 338 27.10 -11.87 -5.65
CA GLN A 338 27.68 -10.58 -5.31
C GLN A 338 28.18 -9.86 -6.56
N SER A 339 27.77 -8.61 -6.73
CA SER A 339 28.48 -7.65 -7.57
C SER A 339 29.06 -6.53 -6.71
N SER A 340 30.17 -5.96 -7.16
CA SER A 340 30.74 -4.77 -6.52
C SER A 340 31.08 -3.71 -7.55
N PHE A 341 31.05 -2.46 -7.13
CA PHE A 341 31.31 -1.35 -8.03
C PHE A 341 32.29 -0.33 -7.46
N ALA A 342 33.07 0.22 -8.38
CA ALA A 342 33.96 1.35 -8.18
C ALA A 342 33.97 2.15 -9.48
N THR A 343 35.13 2.40 -10.10
CA THR A 343 35.19 2.94 -11.47
C THR A 343 34.48 2.01 -12.47
N LEU A 344 34.61 0.70 -12.25
CA LEU A 344 33.94 -0.36 -13.00
C LEU A 344 33.28 -1.32 -12.00
N GLY A 345 32.16 -1.91 -12.43
CA GLY A 345 31.52 -3.04 -11.79
C GLY A 345 32.26 -4.36 -12.03
N SER A 346 32.11 -5.30 -11.11
CA SER A 346 32.62 -6.67 -11.17
C SER A 346 31.55 -7.62 -10.63
N LEU A 347 31.32 -8.75 -11.32
CA LEU A 347 30.54 -9.85 -10.77
C LEU A 347 31.52 -10.72 -9.98
N ASP A 348 31.52 -10.57 -8.67
CA ASP A 348 32.49 -11.20 -7.79
C ASP A 348 32.08 -12.62 -7.42
N LEU A 349 30.78 -12.90 -7.43
CA LEU A 349 30.20 -14.20 -7.15
C LEU A 349 28.92 -14.40 -7.94
N GLN A 350 28.84 -15.51 -8.65
CA GLN A 350 27.60 -16.01 -9.27
C GLN A 350 26.65 -16.56 -8.20
N LEU A 351 25.34 -16.55 -8.45
CA LEU A 351 24.34 -17.13 -7.55
C LEU A 351 24.74 -18.55 -7.15
N THR A 352 24.87 -18.75 -5.85
CA THR A 352 25.33 -20.01 -5.25
C THR A 352 24.68 -20.25 -3.90
N ASP A 353 24.61 -21.51 -3.51
CA ASP A 353 24.20 -21.95 -2.18
C ASP A 353 25.39 -22.20 -1.24
N ASP A 354 26.62 -21.89 -1.67
CA ASP A 354 27.84 -22.06 -0.88
C ASP A 354 28.16 -20.82 -0.02
N PRO A 355 27.91 -20.86 1.31
CA PRO A 355 28.23 -19.75 2.19
C PRO A 355 29.73 -19.44 2.26
N THR A 356 30.60 -20.44 2.07
CA THR A 356 32.05 -20.23 2.08
C THR A 356 32.48 -19.39 0.89
N ALA A 357 31.93 -19.67 -0.29
CA ALA A 357 32.18 -18.87 -1.49
C ALA A 357 31.67 -17.42 -1.31
N ALA A 358 30.49 -17.25 -0.71
CA ALA A 358 29.93 -15.94 -0.40
C ALA A 358 30.81 -15.12 0.56
N HIS A 359 31.24 -15.70 1.69
CA HIS A 359 32.16 -15.04 2.61
C HIS A 359 33.49 -14.67 1.93
N ASN A 360 34.03 -15.54 1.07
CA ASN A 360 35.27 -15.24 0.36
C ASN A 360 35.13 -14.06 -0.61
N ALA A 361 34.00 -13.94 -1.31
CA ALA A 361 33.72 -12.85 -2.23
C ALA A 361 33.64 -11.50 -1.50
N VAL A 362 32.95 -11.44 -0.36
CA VAL A 362 32.87 -10.22 0.46
C VAL A 362 34.25 -9.84 0.99
N ASN A 363 34.99 -10.81 1.54
CA ASN A 363 36.29 -10.56 2.14
C ASN A 363 37.38 -10.19 1.12
N ALA A 364 37.18 -10.48 -0.16
CA ALA A 364 38.09 -10.13 -1.26
C ALA A 364 37.96 -8.66 -1.73
N LEU A 365 36.94 -7.91 -1.28
CA LEU A 365 36.74 -6.52 -1.71
C LEU A 365 37.94 -5.63 -1.36
N VAL A 366 38.24 -4.67 -2.23
CA VAL A 366 39.30 -3.67 -2.05
C VAL A 366 38.77 -2.31 -2.50
N THR A 367 38.97 -1.27 -1.67
CA THR A 367 38.48 0.07 -2.00
C THR A 367 39.32 0.77 -3.05
N GLY A 368 38.69 1.66 -3.81
CA GLY A 368 39.37 2.62 -4.68
C GLY A 368 38.54 3.05 -5.87
N GLY A 369 39.02 4.06 -6.59
CA GLY A 369 38.36 4.53 -7.81
C GLY A 369 37.11 5.38 -7.57
N PHE A 370 36.24 5.39 -8.57
CA PHE A 370 35.02 6.20 -8.64
C PHE A 370 33.78 5.39 -8.23
N THR A 371 32.57 5.90 -8.45
CA THR A 371 31.31 5.28 -7.98
C THR A 371 30.38 5.00 -9.18
N ASN A 372 30.33 3.74 -9.63
CA ASN A 372 29.56 3.29 -10.80
C ASN A 372 28.40 2.35 -10.39
N LEU A 373 27.40 2.91 -9.70
CA LEU A 373 26.25 2.16 -9.21
C LEU A 373 25.51 1.42 -10.34
N PHE A 374 25.32 2.07 -11.49
CA PHE A 374 24.73 1.48 -12.69
C PHE A 374 25.32 0.11 -13.02
N GLN A 375 26.66 0.01 -13.10
CA GLN A 375 27.28 -1.25 -13.48
C GLN A 375 27.20 -2.31 -12.37
N GLY A 376 27.10 -1.91 -11.10
CA GLY A 376 26.83 -2.84 -10.01
C GLY A 376 25.44 -3.47 -10.13
N LEU A 377 24.42 -2.65 -10.39
CA LEU A 377 23.04 -3.08 -10.62
C LEU A 377 22.91 -3.94 -11.88
N SER A 378 23.51 -3.51 -12.99
CA SER A 378 23.42 -4.24 -14.28
C SER A 378 24.04 -5.64 -14.24
N LEU A 379 25.10 -5.81 -13.45
CA LEU A 379 25.68 -7.14 -13.22
C LEU A 379 24.81 -8.02 -12.32
N ALA A 380 24.08 -7.42 -11.37
CA ALA A 380 23.12 -8.14 -10.54
C ALA A 380 21.91 -8.57 -11.37
N ASP A 381 21.34 -7.66 -12.17
CA ASP A 381 20.22 -7.95 -13.06
C ASP A 381 20.55 -9.08 -14.05
N THR A 382 21.73 -9.01 -14.67
CA THR A 382 22.19 -10.06 -15.59
C THR A 382 22.33 -11.43 -14.90
N GLU A 383 22.72 -11.46 -13.63
CA GLU A 383 22.91 -12.71 -12.89
C GLU A 383 21.57 -13.32 -12.44
N LEU A 384 20.62 -12.48 -12.00
CA LEU A 384 19.25 -12.89 -11.65
C LEU A 384 18.42 -13.32 -12.86
N GLN A 385 18.84 -12.99 -14.08
CA GLN A 385 18.25 -13.55 -15.31
C GLN A 385 19.03 -14.75 -15.88
N SER A 386 20.05 -15.22 -15.17
CA SER A 386 20.92 -16.29 -15.66
C SER A 386 20.30 -17.68 -15.45
N VAL A 387 20.94 -18.72 -15.99
CA VAL A 387 20.49 -20.11 -15.77
C VAL A 387 20.62 -20.60 -14.31
N ARG A 388 21.23 -19.79 -13.43
CA ARG A 388 21.40 -20.09 -12.00
C ARG A 388 20.26 -19.52 -11.15
N ASP A 389 19.51 -18.60 -11.70
CA ASP A 389 18.28 -18.09 -11.09
C ASP A 389 17.22 -19.20 -11.02
N ARG A 390 16.45 -19.18 -9.94
CA ARG A 390 15.36 -20.10 -9.67
C ARG A 390 14.05 -19.36 -9.84
N ALA A 391 13.08 -20.02 -10.46
CA ALA A 391 11.76 -19.46 -10.73
C ALA A 391 11.15 -18.66 -9.56
N ASP A 392 10.84 -17.39 -9.86
CA ASP A 392 10.49 -16.31 -8.93
C ASP A 392 9.26 -16.65 -8.07
N GLY A 393 8.34 -17.44 -8.64
CA GLY A 393 7.13 -17.90 -7.93
C GLY A 393 7.44 -18.77 -6.70
N THR A 394 8.63 -19.38 -6.64
CA THR A 394 9.12 -20.15 -5.48
C THR A 394 10.32 -19.52 -4.79
N SER A 395 11.11 -18.75 -5.55
CA SER A 395 12.39 -18.18 -5.16
C SER A 395 12.45 -16.74 -5.65
N PRO A 396 11.80 -15.79 -4.94
CA PRO A 396 11.77 -14.40 -5.39
C PRO A 396 13.15 -13.75 -5.36
N ASP A 397 13.32 -12.76 -6.21
CA ASP A 397 14.59 -12.09 -6.45
C ASP A 397 14.73 -10.78 -5.68
N PHE A 398 15.92 -10.59 -5.12
CA PHE A 398 16.23 -9.41 -4.33
C PHE A 398 17.61 -8.87 -4.64
N VAL A 399 17.71 -7.55 -4.62
CA VAL A 399 18.97 -6.81 -4.66
C VAL A 399 19.12 -6.03 -3.37
N VAL A 400 20.28 -6.13 -2.72
CA VAL A 400 20.62 -5.30 -1.56
C VAL A 400 21.84 -4.45 -1.90
N VAL A 401 21.60 -3.15 -2.09
CA VAL A 401 22.63 -2.16 -2.41
C VAL A 401 23.17 -1.53 -1.13
N ILE A 402 24.50 -1.40 -1.03
CA ILE A 402 25.14 -0.63 0.04
C ILE A 402 26.06 0.40 -0.60
N THR A 403 25.87 1.69 -0.30
CA THR A 403 26.69 2.78 -0.85
C THR A 403 26.82 3.97 0.11
N ASP A 404 27.97 4.63 0.10
CA ASP A 404 28.24 5.87 0.85
C ASP A 404 28.24 7.13 -0.05
N GLY A 405 28.01 6.95 -1.35
CA GLY A 405 28.36 7.94 -2.35
C GLY A 405 27.31 8.14 -3.43
N GLU A 406 27.47 9.25 -4.16
CA GLU A 406 26.66 9.57 -5.32
C GLU A 406 27.27 8.95 -6.59
N PRO A 407 26.46 8.34 -7.48
CA PRO A 407 26.95 7.83 -8.76
C PRO A 407 27.64 8.93 -9.57
N ASN A 408 28.89 8.70 -9.95
CA ASN A 408 29.70 9.62 -10.77
C ASN A 408 30.34 8.90 -11.97
N ARG A 409 29.96 7.63 -12.16
CA ARG A 409 30.27 6.79 -13.33
C ARG A 409 29.01 6.02 -13.77
N PRO A 410 28.93 5.62 -15.05
CA PRO A 410 29.92 5.80 -16.11
C PRO A 410 30.09 7.28 -16.53
N ALA A 411 31.18 7.59 -17.22
CA ALA A 411 31.40 8.95 -17.72
C ALA A 411 30.52 9.21 -18.96
N PRO A 412 29.97 10.43 -19.15
CA PRO A 412 30.14 11.61 -18.28
C PRO A 412 29.32 11.52 -16.97
N PRO A 413 29.82 12.07 -15.84
CA PRO A 413 29.15 11.97 -14.53
C PRO A 413 27.71 12.50 -14.51
N ALA A 414 27.38 13.47 -15.36
CA ALA A 414 26.04 14.05 -15.45
C ALA A 414 24.94 13.03 -15.79
N ASN A 415 25.29 11.88 -16.36
CA ASN A 415 24.34 10.83 -16.73
C ASN A 415 24.37 9.65 -15.75
N ALA A 416 25.28 9.64 -14.78
CA ALA A 416 25.52 8.47 -13.92
C ALA A 416 24.28 8.11 -13.08
N GLN A 417 23.61 9.12 -12.51
CA GLN A 417 22.36 8.93 -11.77
C GLN A 417 21.23 8.44 -12.68
N ALA A 418 21.02 9.09 -13.83
CA ALA A 418 19.95 8.69 -14.75
C ALA A 418 20.11 7.24 -15.26
N LEU A 419 21.35 6.80 -15.50
CA LEU A 419 21.63 5.42 -15.91
C LEU A 419 21.40 4.43 -14.77
N ALA A 420 21.84 4.75 -13.56
CA ALA A 420 21.61 3.88 -12.41
C ALA A 420 20.11 3.78 -12.04
N ALA A 421 19.36 4.87 -12.17
CA ALA A 421 17.91 4.87 -12.00
C ALA A 421 17.22 4.01 -13.07
N ALA A 422 17.59 4.18 -14.35
CA ALA A 422 17.03 3.35 -15.43
C ALA A 422 17.30 1.85 -15.23
N GLU A 423 18.47 1.48 -14.73
CA GLU A 423 18.78 0.08 -14.41
C GLU A 423 18.00 -0.43 -13.18
N ALA A 424 17.74 0.42 -12.19
CA ALA A 424 16.86 0.08 -11.07
C ALA A 424 15.40 -0.08 -11.55
N ASP A 425 14.96 0.69 -12.55
CA ASP A 425 13.66 0.50 -13.20
C ASP A 425 13.60 -0.85 -13.93
N ASP A 426 14.67 -1.23 -14.62
CA ASP A 426 14.78 -2.52 -15.33
C ASP A 426 14.73 -3.71 -14.36
N LEU A 427 15.49 -3.66 -13.26
CA LEU A 427 15.43 -4.66 -12.17
C LEU A 427 13.99 -4.85 -11.64
N ARG A 428 13.30 -3.75 -11.35
CA ARG A 428 11.92 -3.80 -10.83
C ARG A 428 10.94 -4.31 -11.88
N ALA A 429 11.17 -4.01 -13.16
CA ALA A 429 10.38 -4.56 -14.26
C ALA A 429 10.59 -6.08 -14.44
N HIS A 430 11.74 -6.61 -14.02
CA HIS A 430 12.00 -8.06 -13.92
C HIS A 430 11.45 -8.69 -12.64
N GLY A 431 10.76 -7.94 -11.77
CA GLY A 431 10.18 -8.46 -10.53
C GLY A 431 11.16 -8.53 -9.36
N VAL A 432 12.33 -7.90 -9.49
CA VAL A 432 13.35 -7.86 -8.44
C VAL A 432 13.03 -6.75 -7.45
N VAL A 433 13.03 -7.06 -6.16
CA VAL A 433 12.87 -6.07 -5.08
C VAL A 433 14.23 -5.48 -4.72
N VAL A 434 14.35 -4.15 -4.78
CA VAL A 434 15.61 -3.43 -4.57
C VAL A 434 15.64 -2.75 -3.19
N TYR A 435 16.42 -3.30 -2.27
CA TYR A 435 16.76 -2.67 -0.99
C TYR A 435 18.02 -1.81 -1.12
N VAL A 436 18.02 -0.65 -0.45
CA VAL A 436 19.16 0.27 -0.48
C VAL A 436 19.52 0.72 0.92
N VAL A 437 20.79 0.55 1.29
CA VAL A 437 21.37 1.09 2.51
C VAL A 437 22.31 2.25 2.16
N GLY A 438 21.88 3.46 2.50
CA GLY A 438 22.65 4.70 2.27
C GLY A 438 23.47 5.08 3.50
N VAL A 439 24.79 5.07 3.39
CA VAL A 439 25.70 5.29 4.54
C VAL A 439 26.27 6.70 4.52
N GLY A 440 25.92 7.53 5.50
CA GLY A 440 26.49 8.88 5.65
C GLY A 440 26.26 9.79 4.44
N VAL A 441 25.21 9.54 3.65
CA VAL A 441 24.92 10.25 2.41
C VAL A 441 24.33 11.64 2.65
N THR A 442 24.46 12.55 1.68
CA THR A 442 23.83 13.87 1.74
C THR A 442 22.30 13.76 1.58
N PRO A 443 21.50 14.72 2.09
CA PRO A 443 20.03 14.68 1.94
C PRO A 443 19.53 14.59 0.49
N ALA A 444 20.26 15.19 -0.45
CA ALA A 444 19.95 15.11 -1.86
C ALA A 444 20.19 13.69 -2.42
N ASN A 445 21.31 13.07 -2.06
CA ASN A 445 21.62 11.70 -2.48
C ASN A 445 20.71 10.68 -1.77
N GLU A 446 20.35 10.90 -0.51
CA GLU A 446 19.32 10.11 0.19
C GLU A 446 17.99 10.14 -0.56
N THR A 447 17.52 11.33 -0.95
CA THR A 447 16.28 11.45 -1.74
C THR A 447 16.39 10.69 -3.07
N TYR A 448 17.53 10.79 -3.76
CA TYR A 448 17.78 10.06 -4.99
C TYR A 448 17.76 8.53 -4.77
N LEU A 449 18.54 8.01 -3.82
CA LEU A 449 18.59 6.58 -3.52
C LEU A 449 17.22 6.03 -3.09
N LYS A 450 16.49 6.79 -2.27
CA LYS A 450 15.18 6.41 -1.76
C LYS A 450 14.07 6.43 -2.81
N THR A 451 14.15 7.30 -3.81
CA THR A 451 13.05 7.52 -4.77
C THR A 451 13.33 7.01 -6.18
N GLN A 452 14.60 6.79 -6.52
CA GLN A 452 15.03 6.42 -7.87
C GLN A 452 15.75 5.07 -7.94
N ILE A 453 16.21 4.51 -6.81
CA ILE A 453 16.94 3.24 -6.78
C ILE A 453 16.21 2.18 -5.94
N ALA A 454 15.82 2.52 -4.72
CA ALA A 454 15.05 1.62 -3.88
C ALA A 454 13.67 1.33 -4.50
N ASP A 455 13.11 0.16 -4.20
CA ASP A 455 11.80 -0.25 -4.72
C ASP A 455 10.69 0.74 -4.30
N ASP A 456 10.71 1.12 -3.02
CA ASP A 456 9.94 2.24 -2.48
C ASP A 456 10.62 2.85 -1.25
N ALA A 457 9.93 3.78 -0.59
CA ALA A 457 10.42 4.46 0.61
C ALA A 457 10.69 3.54 1.82
N ALA A 458 10.05 2.38 1.91
CA ALA A 458 10.25 1.37 2.96
C ALA A 458 11.46 0.45 2.68
N HIS A 459 11.94 0.40 1.44
CA HIS A 459 13.12 -0.37 1.04
C HIS A 459 14.43 0.43 1.14
N TYR A 460 14.36 1.67 1.63
CA TYR A 460 15.52 2.50 1.89
C TYR A 460 15.83 2.57 3.39
N PHE A 461 17.06 2.20 3.76
CA PHE A 461 17.55 2.22 5.12
C PHE A 461 18.68 3.25 5.27
N PRO A 462 18.46 4.35 6.01
CA PRO A 462 19.52 5.30 6.31
C PRO A 462 20.47 4.73 7.37
N ALA A 463 21.77 4.75 7.11
CA ALA A 463 22.81 4.47 8.08
C ALA A 463 23.62 5.74 8.33
N ALA A 464 23.75 6.16 9.60
CA ALA A 464 24.52 7.37 9.91
C ALA A 464 26.01 7.14 9.64
N ASN A 465 26.48 5.91 9.84
CA ASN A 465 27.84 5.47 9.57
C ASN A 465 27.89 3.95 9.40
N PHE A 466 29.07 3.42 9.06
CA PHE A 466 29.24 1.99 8.78
C PHE A 466 28.96 1.07 9.98
N ALA A 467 28.99 1.56 11.23
CA ALA A 467 28.73 0.72 12.40
C ALA A 467 27.27 0.23 12.48
N ASP A 468 26.33 0.95 11.86
CA ASP A 468 24.90 0.59 11.87
C ASP A 468 24.58 -0.51 10.84
N LEU A 469 25.52 -0.83 9.93
CA LEU A 469 25.29 -1.73 8.80
C LEU A 469 24.96 -3.16 9.23
N GLU A 470 25.61 -3.67 10.27
CA GLU A 470 25.40 -5.06 10.72
C GLU A 470 23.95 -5.24 11.17
N ASP A 471 23.45 -4.37 12.04
CA ASP A 471 22.08 -4.40 12.53
C ASP A 471 21.05 -4.19 11.40
N ILE A 472 21.31 -3.26 10.47
CA ILE A 472 20.42 -3.01 9.33
C ILE A 472 20.34 -4.23 8.41
N LEU A 473 21.49 -4.80 8.02
CA LEU A 473 21.52 -5.95 7.13
C LEU A 473 20.95 -7.20 7.79
N GLU A 474 21.27 -7.43 9.07
CA GLU A 474 20.62 -8.49 9.84
C GLU A 474 19.11 -8.26 9.93
N GLY A 475 18.63 -7.03 10.07
CA GLY A 475 17.19 -6.71 10.01
C GLY A 475 16.55 -6.99 8.65
N ILE A 476 17.26 -6.78 7.55
CA ILE A 476 16.80 -7.14 6.19
C ILE A 476 16.78 -8.66 6.00
N ALA A 477 17.75 -9.37 6.57
CA ALA A 477 17.87 -10.83 6.46
C ALA A 477 16.99 -11.62 7.46
N ASN A 478 16.73 -11.06 8.65
CA ASN A 478 16.01 -11.72 9.74
C ASN A 478 14.53 -11.33 9.74
N CYS A 479 13.67 -12.34 9.67
CA CYS A 479 12.24 -12.16 9.82
C CYS A 479 11.86 -11.96 11.31
N PRO A 480 10.84 -11.15 11.64
CA PRO A 480 10.20 -11.24 12.96
C PRO A 480 9.68 -12.67 13.14
N ARG A 481 10.11 -13.34 14.22
CA ARG A 481 9.69 -14.71 14.57
C ARG A 481 8.29 -14.76 15.16
#